data_AF-A0A521QRZ4-F1
#
_entry.id   AF-A0A521QRZ4-F1
#
_cell.length_a   1.000
_cell.length_b   1.000
_cell.length_c   1.000
_cell.angle_alpha   90.00
_cell.angle_beta   90.00
_cell.angle_gamma   90.00
#
_symmetry.space_group_name_H-M   'P 1'
#
loop_
_entity.id
_entity.type
_entity.pdbx_description
1 polymer ?
#
loop_
_entity_poly.entity_id
_entity_poly.type
_entity_poly.pdbx_seq_one_letter_code
_entity_poly.pdbx_strand_id
1 'polypeptide(L)' 'MSASPDLIMIQFLQWVAARPRRREDVLDAWQSSCPRFPVWEDARADGLVRQCGGEAGEHRVELTERGRTVLGRA' A
#
# COMPACT_ATOMS: atom_id res chain seq x y z
N MET A 1 -12.40 0.36 16.11
CA MET A 1 -11.66 -0.74 16.76
C MET A 1 -10.23 -0.68 16.26
N SER A 2 -9.28 -0.29 17.11
CA SER A 2 -7.86 -0.29 16.75
C SER A 2 -7.36 -1.73 16.85
N ALA A 3 -7.54 -2.50 15.78
CA ALA A 3 -6.80 -3.74 15.62
C ALA A 3 -5.34 -3.38 15.29
N SER A 4 -4.39 -4.10 15.87
CA SER A 4 -3.01 -4.07 15.38
C SER A 4 -3.03 -4.36 13.87
N PRO A 5 -2.20 -3.70 13.06
CA PRO A 5 -2.20 -3.94 11.61
C PRO A 5 -1.94 -5.43 11.35
N ASP A 6 -2.74 -6.04 10.47
CA ASP A 6 -2.50 -7.42 10.05
C ASP A 6 -1.10 -7.55 9.46
N LEU A 7 -0.44 -8.71 9.65
CA LEU A 7 0.93 -8.93 9.16
C LEU A 7 1.07 -8.68 7.65
N ILE A 8 0.01 -8.93 6.88
CA ILE A 8 -0.03 -8.64 5.44
C ILE A 8 0.04 -7.14 5.15
N MET A 9 -0.59 -6.29 5.98
CA MET A 9 -0.51 -4.84 5.88
C MET A 9 0.92 -4.36 6.12
N ILE A 10 1.58 -4.85 7.17
CA ILE A 10 2.97 -4.49 7.46
C ILE A 10 3.91 -4.89 6.31
N GLN A 11 3.79 -6.12 5.80
CA GLN A 11 4.58 -6.57 4.65
C GLN A 11 4.32 -5.72 3.40
N PHE A 12 3.06 -5.33 3.16
CA PHE A 12 2.71 -4.45 2.06
C PHE A 12 3.37 -3.07 2.19
N LEU A 13 3.26 -2.44 3.37
CA LEU A 13 3.89 -1.15 3.64
C LEU A 13 5.43 -1.22 3.52
N GLN A 14 6.06 -2.29 4.02
CA GLN A 14 7.50 -2.54 3.85
C GLN A 14 7.90 -2.63 2.38
N TRP A 15 7.11 -3.36 1.58
CA TRP A 15 7.38 -3.56 0.16
C TRP A 15 7.26 -2.26 -0.65
N VAL A 16 6.30 -1.40 -0.31
CA VAL A 16 6.16 -0.04 -0.89
C VAL A 16 7.28 0.88 -0.39
N ALA A 17 7.71 0.77 0.87
CA ALA A 17 8.79 1.58 1.44
C ALA A 17 10.13 1.39 0.73
N ALA A 18 10.40 0.17 0.27
CA ALA A 18 11.70 -0.23 -0.26
C ALA A 18 12.10 0.55 -1.52
N ARG A 19 11.14 0.94 -2.37
CA ARG A 19 11.38 1.75 -3.57
C ARG A 19 10.06 2.30 -4.12
N PRO A 20 10.06 3.44 -4.84
CA PRO A 20 8.88 3.89 -5.58
C PRO A 20 8.32 2.77 -6.47
N ARG A 21 7.02 2.51 -6.36
CA ARG A 21 6.31 1.47 -7.14
C ARG A 21 5.28 2.09 -8.04
N ARG A 22 4.95 1.43 -9.14
CA ARG A 22 3.76 1.80 -9.91
C ARG A 22 2.56 1.01 -9.42
N ARG A 23 1.35 1.52 -9.67
CA ARG A 23 0.09 0.81 -9.39
C ARG A 23 0.07 -0.57 -10.06
N GLU A 24 0.56 -0.65 -11.30
CA GLU A 24 0.68 -1.90 -12.05
C GLU A 24 1.58 -2.94 -11.33
N ASP A 25 2.72 -2.53 -10.78
CA ASP A 25 3.56 -3.41 -9.96
C ASP A 25 2.87 -3.87 -8.67
N VAL A 26 2.09 -2.98 -8.04
CA VAL A 26 1.30 -3.31 -6.84
C VAL A 26 0.28 -4.38 -7.18
N LEU A 27 -0.43 -4.19 -8.30
CA LEU A 27 -1.40 -5.17 -8.77
C LEU A 27 -0.73 -6.50 -9.04
N ASP A 28 0.31 -6.53 -9.86
CA ASP A 28 1.02 -7.77 -10.22
C ASP A 28 1.53 -8.55 -8.99
N ALA A 29 2.15 -7.87 -8.02
CA ALA A 29 2.78 -8.53 -6.88
C ALA A 29 1.81 -8.94 -5.76
N TRP A 30 0.66 -8.27 -5.63
CA TRP A 30 -0.28 -8.47 -4.51
C TRP A 30 -1.65 -8.99 -4.95
N GLN A 31 -1.85 -9.23 -6.26
CA GLN A 31 -3.06 -9.88 -6.76
C GLN A 31 -3.09 -11.32 -6.31
N SER A 32 -3.91 -11.61 -5.31
CA SER A 32 -4.31 -12.98 -5.05
C SER A 32 -5.34 -13.42 -6.10
N SER A 33 -5.45 -14.74 -6.34
CA SER A 33 -6.49 -15.33 -7.19
C SER A 33 -7.92 -15.16 -6.67
N CYS A 34 -8.09 -14.57 -5.49
CA CYS A 34 -9.37 -14.16 -4.94
C CYS A 34 -9.69 -12.74 -5.42
N PRO A 35 -10.93 -12.43 -5.88
CA PRO A 35 -11.27 -11.11 -6.46
C PRO A 35 -11.18 -9.95 -5.47
N ARG A 36 -11.05 -10.25 -4.17
CA ARG A 36 -10.75 -9.26 -3.15
C ARG A 36 -9.25 -9.01 -3.16
N PHE A 37 -8.90 -7.76 -3.41
CA PHE A 37 -7.55 -7.22 -3.34
C PHE A 37 -7.42 -6.40 -2.02
N PRO A 38 -7.62 -7.01 -0.83
CA PRO A 38 -7.95 -6.27 0.38
C PRO A 38 -6.80 -5.35 0.81
N VAL A 39 -5.56 -5.82 0.85
CA VAL A 39 -4.48 -5.05 1.47
C VAL A 39 -4.17 -3.72 0.77
N TRP A 40 -4.20 -3.66 -0.56
CA TRP A 40 -3.99 -2.41 -1.30
C TRP A 40 -5.16 -1.44 -1.12
N GLU A 41 -6.39 -1.94 -1.29
CA GLU A 41 -7.60 -1.11 -1.16
C GLU A 41 -7.77 -0.60 0.28
N ASP A 42 -7.53 -1.46 1.28
CA ASP A 42 -7.55 -1.11 2.70
C ASP A 42 -6.44 -0.12 3.04
N ALA A 43 -5.20 -0.32 2.55
CA ALA A 43 -4.11 0.61 2.79
C ALA A 43 -4.38 2.00 2.20
N ARG A 44 -5.06 2.06 1.06
CA ARG A 44 -5.49 3.30 0.42
C ARG A 44 -6.65 3.94 1.18
N ALA A 45 -7.64 3.15 1.60
CA ALA A 45 -8.78 3.61 2.38
C ALA A 45 -8.37 4.16 3.77
N ASP A 46 -7.40 3.50 4.42
CA ASP A 46 -6.83 3.90 5.71
C ASP A 46 -5.83 5.07 5.60
N GLY A 47 -5.58 5.54 4.37
CA GLY A 47 -4.67 6.64 4.09
C GLY A 47 -3.21 6.34 4.43
N LEU A 48 -2.81 5.06 4.39
CA LEU A 48 -1.44 4.61 4.64
C LEU A 48 -0.55 4.77 3.40
N VAL A 49 -1.16 4.65 2.22
CA VAL A 49 -0.50 4.89 0.93
C VAL A 49 -1.29 5.90 0.10
N ARG A 50 -0.59 6.58 -0.80
CA ARG A 50 -1.17 7.50 -1.77
C ARG A 50 -0.68 7.16 -3.17
N GLN A 51 -1.53 7.41 -4.15
CA GLN A 51 -1.17 7.34 -5.55
C GLN A 51 -0.82 8.76 -6.04
N CYS A 52 0.37 8.93 -6.60
CA CYS A 52 0.85 10.17 -7.20
C CYS A 52 0.96 10.01 -8.72
N GLY A 53 0.74 11.11 -9.45
CA GLY A 53 0.67 11.11 -10.93
C GLY A 53 -0.77 11.27 -11.43
N GLY A 54 -0.96 12.15 -12.42
CA GLY A 54 -2.25 12.41 -13.08
C GLY A 54 -2.56 11.41 -14.20
N GLU A 55 -3.59 11.68 -14.99
CA GLU A 55 -4.11 10.79 -16.06
C GLU A 55 -3.08 10.39 -17.13
N ALA A 56 -1.96 11.11 -17.24
CA ALA A 56 -0.88 10.84 -18.20
C ALA A 56 0.49 10.54 -17.54
N GLY A 57 0.55 10.42 -16.21
CA GLY A 57 1.80 10.24 -15.46
C GLY A 57 2.04 8.80 -14.98
N GLU A 58 3.28 8.48 -14.62
CA GLU A 58 3.58 7.24 -13.89
C GLU A 58 2.77 7.22 -12.59
N HIS A 59 1.78 6.33 -12.52
CA HIS A 59 0.92 6.11 -11.36
C HIS A 59 1.71 5.54 -10.19
N ARG A 60 2.52 6.36 -9.55
CA ARG A 60 3.41 5.96 -8.46
C ARG A 60 2.63 5.78 -7.18
N VAL A 61 3.00 4.78 -6.39
CA VAL A 61 2.46 4.48 -5.09
C VAL A 61 3.53 4.77 -4.05
N GLU A 62 3.16 5.57 -3.06
CA GLU A 62 4.06 6.04 -2.00
C GLU A 62 3.40 5.91 -0.64
N LEU A 63 4.21 5.70 0.41
CA LEU A 63 3.75 5.79 1.79
C LEU A 63 3.45 7.23 2.19
N THR A 64 2.30 7.41 2.85
CA THR A 64 2.00 8.65 3.58
C THR A 64 2.77 8.68 4.90
N GLU A 65 2.79 9.84 5.57
CA GLU A 65 3.35 9.95 6.93
C GLU A 65 2.69 8.99 7.92
N ARG A 66 1.38 8.78 7.77
CA ARG A 66 0.62 7.81 8.55
C ARG A 66 1.09 6.39 8.29
N GLY A 67 1.26 6.01 7.02
CA GLY A 67 1.80 4.70 6.64
C GLY A 67 3.19 4.45 7.21
N ARG A 68 4.08 5.45 7.16
CA ARG A 68 5.43 5.37 7.76
C ARG A 68 5.38 5.19 9.28
N THR A 69 4.45 5.86 9.94
CA THR A 69 4.25 5.75 11.40
C THR A 69 3.77 4.36 11.79
N VAL A 70 2.82 3.79 11.03
CA VAL A 70 2.35 2.42 11.24
C VAL A 70 3.47 1.41 11.03
N LEU A 71 4.24 1.59 9.97
CA LEU A 71 5.38 0.72 9.66
C LEU A 71 6.47 0.78 10.74
N GLY A 72 6.77 1.96 11.29
CA GLY A 72 7.78 2.11 12.34
C GLY A 72 7.37 1.61 13.73
N ARG A 73 6.10 1.21 13.91
CA ARG A 73 5.57 0.66 15.18
C ARG A 73 5.45 -0.87 15.17
N ALA A 74 5.64 -1.51 14.02
CA ALA A 74 5.60 -2.95 13.83
C ALA A 74 7.01 -3.55 13.99
#